data_AF-A0FKF4-F1
#
_entry.id   AF-A0FKF4-F1
#
_cell.length_a   1.000
_cell.length_b   1.000
_cell.length_c   1.000
_cell.angle_alpha   90.00
_cell.angle_beta   90.00
_cell.angle_gamma   90.00
#
_symmetry.space_group_name_H-M   'P 1'
#
loop_
_entity.id
_entity.type
_entity.pdbx_description
1 polymer ?
#
loop_
_entity_poly.entity_id
_entity_poly.type
_entity_poly.pdbx_seq_one_letter_code
_entity_poly.pdbx_strand_id
1 'polypeptide(L)'
;EAVDWLTERQRLQDERLATSPVQPYSFHVANIFPNFSMIGMGTAFYGRGFIMWQPRGPRLTEVWEWCLVESSAPRAVKERMVFVLSQRQSAAGLVTPDDHENFERLSDALDTGVARDVPFNYSLGEDVEPMESLVAELPGNVRPQISEAYQREFYRHWHRTMTEPA
;
A
#
# COMPACT_ATOMS: atom_id res chain seq x y z
N GLU A 1 19.09 -22.50 -9.41
CA GLU A 1 17.90 -22.38 -8.53
C GLU A 1 17.27 -20.99 -8.58
N ALA A 2 17.91 -19.92 -8.07
CA ALA A 2 17.30 -18.58 -8.06
C ALA A 2 17.00 -18.02 -9.46
N VAL A 3 17.91 -18.21 -10.41
CA VAL A 3 17.71 -17.82 -11.82
C VAL A 3 16.57 -18.63 -12.45
N ASP A 4 16.61 -19.96 -12.29
CA ASP A 4 15.58 -20.85 -12.84
C ASP A 4 14.18 -20.51 -12.29
N TRP A 5 14.08 -20.26 -10.98
CA TRP A 5 12.85 -19.81 -10.35
C TRP A 5 12.36 -18.48 -10.92
N LEU A 6 13.25 -17.49 -11.10
CA LEU A 6 12.89 -16.19 -11.67
C LEU A 6 12.40 -16.32 -13.11
N THR A 7 13.05 -17.15 -13.92
CA THR A 7 12.63 -17.44 -15.30
C THR A 7 11.28 -18.13 -15.34
N GLU A 8 11.04 -19.12 -14.49
CA GLU A 8 9.75 -19.81 -14.43
C GLU A 8 8.64 -18.88 -13.90
N ARG A 9 8.94 -18.06 -12.89
CA ARG A 9 8.04 -17.03 -12.38
C ARG A 9 7.60 -16.07 -13.50
N GLN A 10 8.54 -15.60 -14.32
CA GLN A 10 8.25 -14.72 -15.46
C GLN A 10 7.37 -15.45 -16.49
N ARG A 11 7.71 -16.70 -16.85
CA ARG A 11 6.93 -17.51 -17.78
C ARG A 11 5.47 -17.65 -17.33
N LEU A 12 5.25 -17.95 -16.05
CA LEU A 12 3.90 -18.08 -15.47
C LEU A 12 3.15 -16.74 -15.44
N GLN A 13 3.85 -15.63 -15.18
CA GLN A 13 3.26 -14.29 -15.23
C GLN A 13 2.81 -13.95 -16.66
N ASP A 14 3.68 -14.19 -17.65
CA ASP A 14 3.39 -13.93 -19.07
C ASP A 14 2.22 -14.78 -19.56
N GLU A 15 2.20 -16.08 -19.21
CA GLU A 15 1.09 -16.99 -19.56
C GLU A 15 -0.24 -16.52 -18.96
N ARG A 16 -0.24 -16.12 -17.68
CA ARG A 16 -1.45 -15.67 -17.00
C ARG A 16 -1.97 -14.35 -17.52
N LEU A 17 -1.08 -13.47 -17.96
CA LEU A 17 -1.43 -12.14 -18.46
C LEU A 17 -1.57 -12.11 -19.99
N ALA A 18 -1.36 -13.20 -20.71
CA ALA A 18 -1.33 -13.22 -22.18
C ALA A 18 -2.58 -12.65 -22.85
N THR A 19 -3.75 -12.76 -22.21
CA THR A 19 -5.04 -12.22 -22.70
C THR A 19 -5.45 -10.93 -22.03
N SER A 20 -4.68 -10.45 -21.05
CA SER A 20 -4.95 -9.22 -20.32
C SER A 20 -4.53 -8.03 -21.17
N PRO A 21 -5.43 -7.06 -21.38
CA PRO A 21 -5.12 -5.90 -22.24
C PRO A 21 -4.10 -4.98 -21.55
N VAL A 22 -4.08 -4.96 -20.21
CA VAL A 22 -3.02 -4.37 -19.39
C VAL A 22 -2.15 -5.46 -18.77
N GLN A 23 -0.83 -5.25 -18.80
CA GLN A 23 0.18 -6.15 -18.23
C GLN A 23 0.66 -5.65 -16.86
N PRO A 24 -0.04 -5.93 -15.75
CA PRO A 24 0.39 -5.51 -14.42
C PRO A 24 1.71 -6.19 -14.04
N TYR A 25 2.71 -5.37 -13.71
CA TYR A 25 4.02 -5.86 -13.30
C TYR A 25 4.11 -6.07 -11.78
N SER A 26 3.75 -5.04 -11.00
CA SER A 26 3.73 -5.05 -9.53
C SER A 26 2.88 -3.90 -9.00
N PHE A 27 2.48 -3.97 -7.73
CA PHE A 27 2.03 -2.82 -6.96
C PHE A 27 3.15 -2.29 -6.05
N HIS A 28 3.05 -1.02 -5.66
CA HIS A 28 3.94 -0.38 -4.68
C HIS A 28 3.27 -0.29 -3.30
N VAL A 29 2.08 0.27 -3.26
CA VAL A 29 1.27 0.40 -2.03
C VAL A 29 -0.18 0.05 -2.33
N ALA A 30 -0.86 -0.53 -1.36
CA ALA A 30 -2.29 -0.79 -1.41
C ALA A 30 -2.85 -0.87 0.02
N ASN A 31 -4.14 -0.61 0.15
CA ASN A 31 -4.86 -0.71 1.42
C ASN A 31 -6.18 -1.45 1.20
N ILE A 32 -6.54 -2.29 2.15
CA ILE A 32 -7.84 -2.92 2.27
C ILE A 32 -8.52 -2.25 3.46
N PHE A 33 -9.65 -1.59 3.20
CA PHE A 33 -10.44 -0.95 4.23
C PHE A 33 -10.88 -1.99 5.29
N PRO A 34 -10.83 -1.66 6.60
CA PRO A 34 -10.53 -0.34 7.16
C PRO A 34 -9.06 -0.10 7.52
N ASN A 35 -8.29 -1.14 7.83
CA ASN A 35 -7.04 -1.00 8.58
C ASN A 35 -5.95 -2.01 8.20
N PHE A 36 -5.96 -2.48 6.96
CA PHE A 36 -4.92 -3.38 6.44
C PHE A 36 -4.18 -2.75 5.27
N SER A 37 -2.85 -2.70 5.34
CA SER A 37 -1.97 -2.13 4.32
C SER A 37 -1.05 -3.19 3.74
N MET A 38 -0.68 -2.98 2.48
CA MET A 38 0.25 -3.82 1.73
C MET A 38 1.29 -2.92 1.08
N ILE A 39 2.55 -3.25 1.28
CA ILE A 39 3.67 -2.57 0.63
C ILE A 39 4.52 -3.56 -0.15
N GLY A 40 4.95 -3.14 -1.33
CA GLY A 40 5.75 -3.93 -2.24
C GLY A 40 6.67 -3.04 -3.06
N MET A 41 7.62 -3.68 -3.74
CA MET A 41 8.47 -3.03 -4.72
C MET A 41 8.46 -3.87 -5.99
N GLY A 42 8.71 -3.24 -7.13
CA GLY A 42 8.69 -3.88 -8.44
C GLY A 42 9.66 -5.04 -8.64
N THR A 43 10.49 -5.42 -7.67
CA THR A 43 11.43 -6.53 -7.80
C THR A 43 10.92 -7.81 -7.13
N ALA A 44 11.21 -8.96 -7.75
CA ALA A 44 10.95 -10.28 -7.22
C ALA A 44 11.85 -10.63 -6.01
N PHE A 45 12.86 -9.83 -5.68
CA PHE A 45 13.75 -10.07 -4.54
C PHE A 45 13.39 -9.25 -3.29
N TYR A 46 12.21 -8.62 -3.29
CA TYR A 46 11.70 -7.80 -2.20
C TYR A 46 10.38 -8.39 -1.70
N GLY A 47 10.36 -8.84 -0.44
CA GLY A 47 9.15 -9.41 0.17
C GLY A 47 8.00 -8.40 0.23
N ARG A 48 6.76 -8.86 0.35
CA ARG A 48 5.63 -7.92 0.51
C ARG A 48 5.38 -7.69 1.99
N GLY A 49 5.39 -6.43 2.42
CA GLY A 49 5.03 -6.06 3.79
C GLY A 49 3.52 -6.03 3.92
N PHE A 50 2.97 -6.85 4.81
CA PHE A 50 1.56 -6.83 5.18
C PHE A 50 1.47 -6.21 6.56
N ILE A 51 0.69 -5.13 6.69
CA ILE A 51 0.63 -4.32 7.89
C ILE A 51 -0.82 -4.26 8.36
N MET A 52 -1.07 -4.62 9.61
CA MET A 52 -2.37 -4.51 10.25
C MET A 52 -2.29 -3.44 11.34
N TRP A 53 -3.15 -2.42 11.22
CA TRP A 53 -3.20 -1.28 12.13
C TRP A 53 -4.28 -1.53 13.18
N GLN A 54 -3.91 -2.07 14.35
CA GLN A 54 -4.85 -2.41 15.43
C GLN A 54 -5.15 -1.16 16.28
N PRO A 55 -6.37 -0.58 16.22
CA PRO A 55 -6.68 0.60 17.02
C PRO A 55 -6.72 0.25 18.52
N ARG A 56 -6.02 1.03 19.33
CA ARG A 56 -6.02 0.98 20.81
C ARG A 56 -6.61 2.26 21.38
N GLY A 57 -7.72 2.69 20.78
CA GLY A 57 -8.33 4.00 20.97
C GLY A 57 -7.94 4.99 19.85
N PRO A 58 -8.38 6.25 19.93
CA PRO A 58 -8.16 7.25 18.87
C PRO A 58 -6.72 7.79 18.81
N ARG A 59 -5.89 7.51 19.83
CA ARG A 59 -4.53 8.08 19.98
C ARG A 59 -3.40 7.06 19.99
N LEU A 60 -3.72 5.79 19.85
CA LEU A 60 -2.73 4.72 19.90
C LEU A 60 -3.11 3.64 18.89
N THR A 61 -2.13 3.18 18.14
CA THR A 61 -2.26 2.07 17.20
C THR A 61 -1.15 1.08 17.48
N GLU A 62 -1.51 -0.18 17.66
CA GLU A 62 -0.56 -1.28 17.66
C GLU A 62 -0.41 -1.79 16.23
N VAL A 63 0.83 -1.94 15.77
CA VAL A 63 1.13 -2.28 14.38
C VAL A 63 1.66 -3.71 14.30
N TRP A 64 1.00 -4.57 13.53
CA TRP A 64 1.49 -5.91 13.23
C TRP A 64 1.99 -5.95 11.78
N GLU A 65 3.26 -6.28 11.58
CA GLU A 65 3.87 -6.38 10.26
C GLU A 65 4.36 -7.80 9.99
N TRP A 66 4.10 -8.30 8.79
CA TRP A 66 4.64 -9.56 8.28
C TRP A 66 5.34 -9.37 6.93
N CYS A 67 6.39 -10.16 6.71
CA CYS A 67 7.01 -10.30 5.40
C CYS A 67 6.42 -11.50 4.66
N LEU A 68 5.58 -11.25 3.65
CA LEU A 68 5.13 -12.27 2.73
C LEU A 68 6.22 -12.57 1.69
N VAL A 69 6.50 -13.86 1.52
CA VAL A 69 7.43 -14.40 0.51
C VAL A 69 6.72 -15.41 -0.36
N GLU A 70 7.17 -15.58 -1.61
CA GLU A 70 6.59 -16.56 -2.52
C GLU A 70 6.92 -17.99 -2.06
N SER A 71 5.89 -18.85 -2.03
CA SER A 71 6.03 -20.22 -1.54
C SER A 71 7.02 -21.04 -2.38
N SER A 72 7.02 -20.84 -3.70
CA SER A 72 7.93 -21.51 -4.65
C SER A 72 9.35 -20.95 -4.66
N ALA A 73 9.60 -19.80 -4.00
CA ALA A 73 10.92 -19.18 -4.04
C ALA A 73 11.98 -20.04 -3.34
N PRO A 74 13.19 -20.13 -3.91
CA PRO A 74 14.35 -20.74 -3.28
C PRO A 74 14.63 -20.12 -1.91
N ARG A 75 15.22 -20.91 -1.00
CA ARG A 75 15.50 -20.45 0.37
C ARG A 75 16.32 -19.15 0.40
N ALA A 76 17.39 -19.08 -0.38
CA ALA A 76 18.24 -17.89 -0.46
C ALA A 76 17.47 -16.64 -0.95
N VAL A 77 16.47 -16.82 -1.83
CA VAL A 77 15.61 -15.73 -2.30
C VAL A 77 14.65 -15.28 -1.20
N LYS A 78 14.04 -16.21 -0.46
CA LYS A 78 13.17 -15.89 0.69
C LYS A 78 13.92 -15.14 1.78
N GLU A 79 15.12 -15.60 2.12
CA GLU A 79 16.00 -14.94 3.10
C GLU A 79 16.36 -13.52 2.63
N ARG A 80 16.65 -13.34 1.34
CA ARG A 80 16.89 -12.02 0.75
C ARG A 80 15.65 -11.12 0.82
N MET A 81 14.47 -11.62 0.47
CA MET A 81 13.21 -10.88 0.55
C MET A 81 12.94 -10.36 1.97
N VAL A 82 13.08 -11.24 2.97
CA VAL A 82 12.89 -10.90 4.40
C VAL A 82 13.93 -9.87 4.84
N PHE A 83 15.20 -10.08 4.49
CA PHE A 83 16.27 -9.14 4.83
C PHE A 83 15.98 -7.73 4.28
N VAL A 84 15.66 -7.63 2.99
CA VAL A 84 15.46 -6.34 2.33
C VAL A 84 14.24 -5.61 2.86
N LEU A 85 13.12 -6.33 3.07
CA LEU A 85 11.93 -5.73 3.68
C LEU A 85 12.25 -5.26 5.10
N SER A 86 12.85 -6.12 5.93
CA SER A 86 13.13 -5.79 7.34
C SER A 86 14.08 -4.59 7.46
N GLN A 87 15.12 -4.52 6.63
CA GLN A 87 16.08 -3.42 6.64
C GLN A 87 15.42 -2.06 6.35
N ARG A 88 14.30 -2.03 5.62
CA ARG A 88 13.60 -0.80 5.26
C ARG A 88 12.38 -0.55 6.14
N GLN A 89 11.46 -1.52 6.18
CA GLN A 89 10.10 -1.35 6.68
C GLN A 89 9.85 -1.88 8.09
N SER A 90 10.78 -2.62 8.68
CA SER A 90 10.59 -3.03 10.09
C SER A 90 10.63 -1.83 11.03
N ALA A 91 10.17 -2.01 12.27
CA ALA A 91 10.21 -0.98 13.30
C ALA A 91 11.63 -0.40 13.55
N ALA A 92 12.69 -1.17 13.29
CA ALA A 92 14.09 -0.73 13.36
C ALA A 92 14.72 -0.53 11.97
N GLY A 93 13.89 -0.46 10.93
CA GLY A 93 14.29 -0.25 9.55
C GLY A 93 14.67 1.19 9.26
N LEU A 94 15.10 1.44 8.02
CA LEU A 94 15.57 2.76 7.59
C LEU A 94 14.45 3.71 7.14
N VAL A 95 13.24 3.22 6.90
CA VAL A 95 12.14 4.02 6.32
C VAL A 95 10.99 4.17 7.32
N THR A 96 10.55 3.08 7.94
CA THR A 96 9.41 3.10 8.87
C THR A 96 9.54 4.08 10.04
N PRO A 97 10.71 4.27 10.67
CA PRO A 97 10.84 5.29 11.71
C PRO A 97 10.54 6.72 11.23
N ASP A 98 10.91 7.08 9.99
CA ASP A 98 10.58 8.40 9.41
C ASP A 98 9.06 8.56 9.25
N ASP A 99 8.37 7.52 8.78
CA ASP A 99 6.91 7.54 8.61
C ASP A 99 6.17 7.57 9.96
N HIS A 100 6.65 6.82 10.96
CA HIS A 100 6.06 6.83 12.31
C HIS A 100 6.19 8.19 12.99
N GLU A 101 7.34 8.85 12.83
CA GLU A 101 7.55 10.18 13.36
C GLU A 101 6.57 11.21 12.76
N ASN A 102 6.26 11.10 11.46
CA ASN A 102 5.21 11.91 10.83
C ASN A 102 3.83 11.67 11.46
N PHE A 103 3.46 10.40 11.73
CA PHE A 103 2.18 10.06 12.34
C PHE A 103 2.06 10.52 13.79
N GLU A 104 3.14 10.39 14.58
CA GLU A 104 3.20 10.86 15.95
C GLU A 104 3.05 12.38 16.01
N ARG A 105 3.81 13.11 15.18
CA ARG A 105 3.71 14.58 15.10
C ARG A 105 2.34 15.06 14.66
N LEU A 106 1.71 14.38 13.71
CA LEU A 106 0.35 14.71 13.27
C LEU A 106 -0.64 14.53 14.42
N SER A 107 -0.53 13.42 15.15
CA SER A 107 -1.39 13.11 16.31
C SER A 107 -1.24 14.13 17.43
N ASP A 108 0.00 14.57 17.72
CA ASP A 108 0.29 15.59 18.73
C ASP A 108 -0.20 16.98 18.30
N ALA A 109 0.02 17.37 17.04
CA ALA A 109 -0.46 18.65 16.52
C ALA A 109 -1.98 18.76 16.59
N LEU A 110 -2.68 17.67 16.26
CA LEU A 110 -4.13 17.56 16.37
C LEU A 110 -4.63 17.49 17.82
N ASP A 111 -3.77 17.36 18.83
CA ASP A 111 -4.19 17.47 20.24
C ASP A 111 -4.42 18.94 20.66
N THR A 112 -4.00 19.90 19.83
CA THR A 112 -4.20 21.34 20.07
C THR A 112 -5.55 21.83 19.54
N GLY A 113 -6.20 22.75 20.28
CA GLY A 113 -7.58 23.15 20.01
C GLY A 113 -7.82 23.70 18.59
N VAL A 114 -6.96 24.59 18.10
CA VAL A 114 -7.15 25.25 16.79
C VAL A 114 -6.92 24.29 15.62
N ALA A 115 -5.97 23.35 15.74
CA ALA A 115 -5.65 22.43 14.65
C ALA A 115 -6.79 21.45 14.35
N ARG A 116 -7.62 21.10 15.36
CA ARG A 116 -8.77 20.20 15.18
C ARG A 116 -9.89 20.76 14.32
N ASP A 117 -10.00 22.08 14.25
CA ASP A 117 -11.08 22.78 13.53
C ASP A 117 -10.70 23.09 12.07
N VAL A 118 -9.46 22.77 11.65
CA VAL A 118 -8.97 23.02 10.30
C VAL A 118 -9.08 21.74 9.47
N PRO A 119 -9.80 21.73 8.34
CA PRO A 119 -9.89 20.56 7.48
C PRO A 119 -8.57 20.29 6.75
N PHE A 120 -8.22 19.01 6.59
CA PHE A 120 -7.12 18.60 5.72
C PHE A 120 -7.45 18.83 4.24
N ASN A 121 -6.44 19.18 3.46
CA ASN A 121 -6.54 19.35 2.03
C ASN A 121 -6.29 18.00 1.33
N TYR A 122 -7.27 17.53 0.54
CA TYR A 122 -7.17 16.33 -0.30
C TYR A 122 -7.41 16.63 -1.79
N SER A 123 -7.10 17.85 -2.23
CA SER A 123 -7.40 18.33 -3.60
C SER A 123 -6.42 17.86 -4.68
N LEU A 124 -5.35 17.13 -4.33
CA LEU A 124 -4.37 16.70 -5.32
C LEU A 124 -5.00 15.78 -6.37
N GLY A 125 -4.94 16.20 -7.63
CA GLY A 125 -5.47 15.45 -8.77
C GLY A 125 -7.00 15.42 -8.85
N GLU A 126 -7.71 16.41 -8.29
CA GLU A 126 -9.16 16.58 -8.52
C GLU A 126 -9.47 17.09 -9.93
N ASP A 127 -8.60 17.93 -10.48
CA ASP A 127 -8.68 18.54 -11.80
C ASP A 127 -8.08 17.67 -12.91
N VAL A 128 -7.49 16.52 -12.54
CA VAL A 128 -6.86 15.63 -13.50
C VAL A 128 -7.85 14.61 -14.02
N GLU A 129 -8.19 14.75 -15.29
CA GLU A 129 -9.01 13.77 -16.00
C GLU A 129 -8.36 12.38 -16.00
N PRO A 130 -9.16 11.31 -15.89
CA PRO A 130 -8.64 9.96 -16.01
C PRO A 130 -7.90 9.77 -17.34
N MET A 131 -6.75 9.11 -17.34
CA MET A 131 -6.03 8.80 -18.58
C MET A 131 -6.84 7.83 -19.45
N GLU A 132 -7.47 8.35 -20.50
CA GLU A 132 -8.38 7.60 -21.40
C GLU A 132 -7.82 6.25 -21.88
N SER A 133 -6.52 6.16 -22.15
CA SER A 133 -5.89 4.95 -22.69
C SER A 133 -5.63 3.83 -21.67
N LEU A 134 -5.65 4.10 -20.36
CA LEU A 134 -5.45 3.11 -19.29
C LEU A 134 -6.73 2.83 -18.50
N VAL A 135 -7.69 3.76 -18.55
CA VAL A 135 -8.93 3.74 -17.75
C VAL A 135 -9.98 2.81 -18.34
N ALA A 136 -10.01 2.61 -19.66
CA ALA A 136 -11.03 1.78 -20.30
C ALA A 136 -10.90 0.28 -19.98
N GLU A 137 -9.71 -0.18 -19.61
CA GLU A 137 -9.38 -1.61 -19.52
C GLU A 137 -9.21 -2.10 -18.07
N LEU A 138 -9.07 -1.18 -17.12
CA LEU A 138 -8.84 -1.49 -15.71
C LEU A 138 -10.10 -1.17 -14.88
N PRO A 139 -10.49 -2.04 -13.94
CA PRO A 139 -11.64 -1.79 -13.10
C PRO A 139 -11.37 -0.67 -12.08
N GLY A 140 -12.44 0.04 -11.71
CA GLY A 140 -12.42 1.05 -10.64
C GLY A 140 -12.10 2.46 -11.11
N ASN A 141 -11.87 3.35 -10.14
CA ASN A 141 -11.55 4.76 -10.39
C ASN A 141 -10.04 4.91 -10.62
N VAL A 142 -9.58 4.60 -11.83
CA VAL A 142 -8.16 4.66 -12.20
C VAL A 142 -7.74 6.12 -12.36
N ARG A 143 -6.69 6.51 -11.64
CA ARG A 143 -6.15 7.87 -11.60
C ARG A 143 -4.62 7.83 -11.70
N PRO A 144 -3.98 8.96 -12.05
CA PRO A 144 -2.53 9.05 -12.03
C PRO A 144 -1.95 8.63 -10.68
N GLN A 145 -0.76 8.02 -10.72
CA GLN A 145 -0.09 7.48 -9.54
C GLN A 145 0.11 8.54 -8.44
N ILE A 146 0.42 9.78 -8.82
CA ILE A 146 0.54 10.91 -7.89
C ILE A 146 -0.80 11.64 -7.87
N SER A 147 -1.69 11.21 -6.98
CA SER A 147 -2.98 11.84 -6.71
C SER A 147 -3.50 11.44 -5.32
N GLU A 148 -4.49 12.16 -4.80
CA GLU A 148 -5.19 11.82 -3.56
C GLU A 148 -6.55 11.14 -3.79
N ALA A 149 -6.77 10.61 -5.00
CA ALA A 149 -8.04 9.98 -5.34
C ALA A 149 -8.36 8.78 -4.43
N TYR A 150 -7.36 7.95 -4.12
CA TYR A 150 -7.50 6.82 -3.20
C TYR A 150 -7.92 7.28 -1.79
N GLN A 151 -7.30 8.32 -1.26
CA GLN A 151 -7.59 8.90 0.06
C GLN A 151 -9.02 9.45 0.09
N ARG A 152 -9.44 10.17 -0.95
CA ARG A 152 -10.82 10.66 -1.08
C ARG A 152 -11.82 9.51 -1.10
N GLU A 153 -11.58 8.43 -1.86
CA GLU A 153 -12.47 7.26 -1.84
C GLU A 153 -12.52 6.56 -0.48
N PHE A 154 -11.37 6.44 0.21
CA PHE A 154 -11.30 5.87 1.55
C PHE A 154 -12.19 6.65 2.53
N TYR A 155 -12.06 7.98 2.58
CA TYR A 155 -12.88 8.80 3.48
C TYR A 155 -14.35 8.87 3.08
N ARG A 156 -14.68 8.81 1.78
CA ARG A 156 -16.08 8.69 1.34
C ARG A 156 -16.70 7.37 1.78
N HIS A 157 -15.98 6.26 1.64
CA HIS A 157 -16.47 4.96 2.11
C HIS A 157 -16.59 4.94 3.64
N TRP A 158 -15.58 5.44 4.36
CA TRP A 158 -15.63 5.62 5.81
C TRP A 158 -16.86 6.42 6.24
N HIS A 159 -17.11 7.57 5.61
CA HIS A 159 -18.26 8.41 5.92
C HIS A 159 -19.57 7.65 5.73
N ARG A 160 -19.75 6.98 4.58
CA ARG A 160 -20.94 6.14 4.33
C ARG A 160 -21.12 5.09 5.43
N THR A 161 -20.06 4.35 5.77
CA THR A 161 -20.12 3.33 6.84
C THR A 161 -20.47 3.92 8.21
N MET A 162 -20.08 5.16 8.49
CA MET A 162 -20.35 5.82 9.77
C MET A 162 -21.74 6.48 9.84
N THR A 163 -22.35 6.82 8.70
CA THR A 163 -23.61 7.59 8.66
C THR A 163 -24.80 6.81 8.12
N GLU A 164 -24.58 5.77 7.31
CA GLU A 164 -25.65 4.97 6.72
C GLU A 164 -25.99 3.76 7.62
N PRO A 165 -27.27 3.36 7.70
CA PRO A 165 -27.64 2.12 8.38
C PRO A 165 -26.99 0.89 7.73
N ALA A 166 -26.69 -0.12 8.55
CA ALA A 166 -26.21 -1.41 8.09
C ALA A 166 -27.28 -2.23 7.33
#